data_AF-X6BC31-F1
#
_entry.id   AF-X6BC31-F1
#
_cell.length_a   1.000
_cell.length_b   1.000
_cell.length_c   1.000
_cell.angle_alpha   90.00
_cell.angle_beta   90.00
_cell.angle_gamma   90.00
#
_symmetry.space_group_name_H-M   'P 1'
#
loop_
_entity.id
_entity.type
_entity.pdbx_description
1 polymer ?
#
loop_
_entity_poly.entity_id
_entity_poly.type
_entity_poly.pdbx_seq_one_letter_code
_entity_poly.pdbx_strand_id
1 'polypeptide(L)'
;MTRPAIVGFYGSFSSPSRTRALVEEIARRTAHQYERSFEVMDIGQFLPSLGAAHRLSDLDTKARRLVDHLLQAEALIVARPVYKGSYAGLFKHFIDLLEPTAFIGKPVLLAATGGGDRHALIVEHQLRPLFGFFEARTLATGIYASERDFVDQTSVSPTLADRLDRAIGQFAPYLASRTRDQLVSDSDAPQADIAIARGRWRASNRVSNANLG
;
A
#
# COMPACT_ATOMS: atom_id res chain seq x y z
N MET A 1 9.53 -12.15 -8.79
CA MET A 1 8.13 -11.76 -8.49
C MET A 1 8.11 -10.26 -8.31
N THR A 2 7.26 -9.55 -9.05
CA THR A 2 7.09 -8.09 -8.97
C THR A 2 6.41 -7.74 -7.64
N ARG A 3 6.90 -6.72 -6.94
CA ARG A 3 6.32 -6.26 -5.66
C ARG A 3 4.94 -5.65 -5.90
N PRO A 4 3.95 -5.87 -5.01
CA PRO A 4 2.63 -5.28 -5.15
C PRO A 4 2.68 -3.77 -4.91
N ALA A 5 1.97 -2.99 -5.73
CA ALA A 5 1.83 -1.55 -5.53
C ALA A 5 0.91 -1.24 -4.34
N ILE A 6 -0.14 -2.05 -4.14
CA ILE A 6 -1.09 -1.91 -3.02
C ILE A 6 -0.99 -3.14 -2.12
N VAL A 7 -0.86 -2.94 -0.82
CA VAL A 7 -0.95 -4.04 0.16
C VAL A 7 -2.19 -3.87 1.03
N GLY A 8 -3.04 -4.89 1.02
CA GLY A 8 -4.09 -5.06 2.02
C GLY A 8 -3.56 -5.89 3.18
N PHE A 9 -3.52 -5.34 4.39
CA PHE A 9 -3.07 -6.03 5.58
C PHE A 9 -4.22 -6.19 6.58
N TYR A 10 -4.49 -7.42 6.98
CA TYR A 10 -5.51 -7.72 7.99
C TYR A 10 -5.02 -8.75 9.01
N GLY A 11 -5.86 -9.03 9.99
CA GLY A 11 -5.66 -10.24 10.77
C GLY A 11 -6.90 -10.63 11.55
N SER A 12 -7.43 -11.76 11.16
CA SER A 12 -8.64 -12.36 11.70
C SER A 12 -8.34 -13.78 12.14
N PHE A 13 -8.88 -14.19 13.28
CA PHE A 13 -8.74 -15.57 13.76
C PHE A 13 -9.92 -16.47 13.34
N SER A 14 -10.90 -15.93 12.62
CA SER A 14 -12.06 -16.68 12.12
C SER A 14 -11.94 -17.05 10.64
N SER A 15 -12.52 -18.18 10.27
CA SER A 15 -12.81 -18.57 8.89
C SER A 15 -14.27 -19.04 8.82
N PRO A 16 -15.17 -18.36 8.08
CA PRO A 16 -14.94 -17.18 7.24
C PRO A 16 -14.59 -15.91 8.02
N SER A 17 -14.09 -14.88 7.32
CA SER A 17 -13.70 -13.59 7.91
C SER A 17 -14.27 -12.40 7.14
N ARG A 18 -15.13 -11.63 7.83
CA ARG A 18 -15.61 -10.32 7.36
C ARG A 18 -14.47 -9.32 7.15
N THR A 19 -13.46 -9.34 8.02
CA THR A 19 -12.29 -8.45 7.87
C THR A 19 -11.52 -8.79 6.60
N ARG A 20 -11.34 -10.08 6.31
CA ARG A 20 -10.70 -10.54 5.07
C ARG A 20 -11.49 -10.05 3.85
N ALA A 21 -12.80 -10.30 3.84
CA ALA A 21 -13.64 -9.91 2.71
C ALA A 21 -13.64 -8.38 2.51
N LEU A 22 -13.66 -7.60 3.59
CA LEU A 22 -13.57 -6.15 3.53
C LEU A 22 -12.23 -5.69 2.91
N VAL A 23 -11.09 -6.20 3.40
CA VAL A 23 -9.79 -5.76 2.88
C VAL A 23 -9.55 -6.21 1.45
N GLU A 24 -9.99 -7.42 1.08
CA GLU A 24 -9.91 -7.95 -0.28
C GLU A 24 -10.74 -7.08 -1.24
N GLU A 25 -11.97 -6.72 -0.84
CA GLU A 25 -12.83 -5.89 -1.67
C GLU A 25 -12.26 -4.49 -1.88
N ILE A 26 -11.74 -3.86 -0.82
CA ILE A 26 -11.13 -2.53 -0.94
C ILE A 26 -9.86 -2.60 -1.81
N ALA A 27 -8.99 -3.58 -1.58
CA ALA A 27 -7.75 -3.73 -2.34
C ALA A 27 -8.03 -3.99 -3.82
N ARG A 28 -8.98 -4.89 -4.13
CA ARG A 28 -9.41 -5.20 -5.49
C ARG A 28 -9.99 -3.99 -6.21
N ARG A 29 -10.88 -3.23 -5.57
CA ARG A 29 -11.46 -2.00 -6.15
C ARG A 29 -10.41 -0.92 -6.38
N THR A 30 -9.52 -0.71 -5.40
CA THR A 30 -8.42 0.27 -5.51
C THR A 30 -7.48 -0.09 -6.66
N ALA A 31 -7.07 -1.36 -6.73
CA ALA A 31 -6.22 -1.88 -7.80
C ALA A 31 -6.86 -1.71 -9.18
N HIS A 32 -8.14 -2.02 -9.31
CA HIS A 32 -8.89 -1.83 -10.55
C HIS A 32 -8.99 -0.34 -10.94
N GLN A 33 -9.32 0.55 -10.00
CA GLN A 33 -9.52 1.97 -10.27
C GLN A 33 -8.23 2.69 -10.71
N TYR A 34 -7.07 2.27 -10.20
CA TYR A 34 -5.79 2.92 -10.46
C TYR A 34 -4.83 2.08 -11.33
N GLU A 35 -5.30 0.96 -11.88
CA GLU A 35 -4.51 0.04 -12.71
C GLU A 35 -3.19 -0.39 -12.03
N ARG A 36 -3.31 -0.83 -10.77
CA ARG A 36 -2.18 -1.24 -9.91
C ARG A 36 -2.27 -2.71 -9.52
N SER A 37 -1.12 -3.33 -9.25
CA SER A 37 -1.08 -4.66 -8.63
C SER A 37 -1.40 -4.57 -7.13
N PHE A 38 -2.01 -5.62 -6.59
CA PHE A 38 -2.24 -5.71 -5.15
C PHE A 38 -1.92 -7.10 -4.59
N GLU A 39 -1.63 -7.13 -3.30
CA GLU A 39 -1.49 -8.35 -2.49
C GLU A 39 -2.28 -8.17 -1.19
N VAL A 40 -2.92 -9.23 -0.72
CA VAL A 40 -3.58 -9.26 0.60
C VAL A 40 -2.82 -10.19 1.53
N MET A 41 -2.38 -9.66 2.66
CA MET A 41 -1.59 -10.34 3.68
C MET A 41 -2.38 -10.50 4.98
N ASP A 42 -2.27 -11.68 5.56
CA ASP A 42 -2.85 -12.02 6.86
C ASP A 42 -1.74 -12.04 7.92
N ILE A 43 -2.01 -11.46 9.09
CA ILE A 43 -1.14 -11.61 10.27
C ILE A 43 -0.82 -13.07 10.59
N GLY A 44 -1.71 -14.00 10.25
CA GLY A 44 -1.48 -15.44 10.38
C GLY A 44 -0.22 -15.93 9.67
N GLN A 45 0.21 -15.25 8.61
CA GLN A 45 1.44 -15.58 7.86
C GLN A 45 2.73 -15.27 8.62
N PHE A 46 2.66 -14.47 9.68
CA PHE A 46 3.78 -14.06 10.53
C PHE A 46 3.87 -14.90 11.82
N LEU A 47 2.80 -15.62 12.19
CA LEU A 47 2.70 -16.39 13.43
C LEU A 47 3.89 -17.31 13.76
N PRO A 48 4.52 -18.03 12.80
CA PRO A 48 5.59 -18.97 13.11
C PRO A 48 6.79 -18.36 13.85
N SER A 49 7.09 -17.08 13.62
CA SER A 49 8.19 -16.36 14.27
C SER A 49 7.75 -15.14 15.08
N LEU A 50 6.55 -14.59 14.84
CA LEU A 50 6.09 -13.36 15.47
C LEU A 50 5.97 -13.46 16.99
N GLY A 51 5.50 -14.58 17.54
CA GLY A 51 5.25 -14.69 18.99
C GLY A 51 6.52 -14.64 19.88
N ALA A 52 7.68 -14.95 19.31
CA ALA A 52 8.97 -14.95 20.02
C ALA A 52 9.86 -13.76 19.62
N ALA A 53 9.42 -12.92 18.67
CA ALA A 53 10.22 -11.82 18.15
C ALA A 53 10.16 -10.62 19.08
N HIS A 54 11.32 -10.08 19.45
CA HIS A 54 11.44 -8.81 20.17
C HIS A 54 11.92 -7.68 19.26
N ARG A 55 12.48 -8.03 18.10
CA ARG A 55 12.96 -7.13 17.06
C ARG A 55 12.56 -7.65 15.69
N LEU A 56 12.53 -6.77 14.69
CA LEU A 56 12.25 -7.16 13.31
C LEU A 56 13.22 -8.24 12.77
N SER A 57 14.48 -8.21 13.23
CA SER A 57 15.51 -9.19 12.86
C SER A 57 15.23 -10.61 13.32
N ASP A 58 14.38 -10.78 14.33
CA ASP A 58 14.06 -12.09 14.92
C ASP A 58 13.02 -12.84 14.09
N LEU A 59 12.36 -12.16 13.15
CA LEU A 59 11.43 -12.76 12.21
C LEU A 59 12.15 -13.68 11.21
N ASP A 60 11.50 -14.78 10.87
CA ASP A 60 12.02 -15.70 9.86
C ASP A 60 12.09 -15.03 8.46
N THR A 61 12.80 -15.68 7.53
CA THR A 61 13.02 -15.16 6.17
C THR A 61 11.73 -14.98 5.37
N LYS A 62 10.65 -15.71 5.68
CA LYS A 62 9.36 -15.53 5.01
C LYS A 62 8.66 -14.29 5.56
N ALA A 63 8.56 -14.15 6.88
CA ALA A 63 7.97 -13.00 7.55
C ALA A 63 8.69 -11.70 7.19
N ARG A 64 10.04 -11.68 7.17
CA ARG A 64 10.81 -10.50 6.75
C ARG A 64 10.50 -10.05 5.32
N ARG A 65 10.37 -11.00 4.37
CA ARG A 65 9.97 -10.68 2.99
C ARG A 65 8.58 -10.06 2.89
N LEU A 66 7.63 -10.53 3.71
CA LEU A 66 6.28 -9.94 3.76
C LEU A 66 6.30 -8.54 4.36
N VAL A 67 7.14 -8.31 5.39
CA VAL A 67 7.37 -6.95 5.90
C VAL A 67 7.93 -6.06 4.80
N ASP A 68 8.92 -6.53 4.03
CA ASP A 68 9.48 -5.75 2.91
C ASP A 68 8.40 -5.36 1.89
N HIS A 69 7.50 -6.28 1.53
CA HIS A 69 6.39 -5.96 0.63
C HIS A 69 5.48 -4.86 1.22
N LEU A 70 5.16 -4.97 2.51
CA LEU A 70 4.32 -4.00 3.22
C LEU A 70 4.98 -2.61 3.30
N LEU A 71 6.28 -2.55 3.60
CA LEU A 71 7.06 -1.31 3.67
C LEU A 71 7.31 -0.69 2.29
N GLN A 72 7.38 -1.49 1.22
CA GLN A 72 7.64 -1.00 -0.14
C GLN A 72 6.39 -0.67 -0.94
N ALA A 73 5.20 -1.07 -0.47
CA ALA A 73 3.93 -0.75 -1.14
C ALA A 73 3.73 0.78 -1.27
N GLU A 74 3.19 1.21 -2.41
CA GLU A 74 2.82 2.61 -2.67
C GLU A 74 1.66 3.05 -1.77
N ALA A 75 0.72 2.15 -1.49
CA ALA A 75 -0.42 2.38 -0.61
C ALA A 75 -0.71 1.16 0.25
N LEU A 76 -1.23 1.43 1.46
CA LEU A 76 -1.60 0.41 2.42
C LEU A 76 -3.09 0.49 2.74
N ILE A 77 -3.75 -0.66 2.84
CA ILE A 77 -5.11 -0.78 3.37
C ILE A 77 -5.01 -1.65 4.61
N VAL A 78 -5.38 -1.15 5.77
CA VAL A 78 -5.25 -1.87 7.04
C VAL A 78 -6.63 -2.14 7.61
N ALA A 79 -7.00 -3.41 7.74
CA ALA A 79 -8.31 -3.82 8.25
C ALA A 79 -8.18 -4.69 9.51
N ARG A 80 -8.87 -4.34 10.59
CA ARG A 80 -8.83 -5.11 11.85
C ARG A 80 -10.22 -5.49 12.36
N PRO A 81 -10.46 -6.74 12.80
CA PRO A 81 -11.59 -7.02 13.67
C PRO A 81 -11.40 -6.32 15.03
N VAL A 82 -12.51 -5.87 15.61
CA VAL A 82 -12.54 -5.32 16.98
C VAL A 82 -12.46 -6.47 17.99
N TYR A 83 -11.43 -6.43 18.83
CA TYR A 83 -11.28 -7.28 20.01
C TYR A 83 -11.20 -6.40 21.25
N LYS A 84 -12.15 -6.59 22.18
CA LYS A 84 -12.21 -5.85 23.47
C LYS A 84 -12.12 -4.32 23.30
N GLY A 85 -12.80 -3.77 22.29
CA GLY A 85 -12.85 -2.34 22.01
C GLY A 85 -11.63 -1.78 21.26
N SER A 86 -10.66 -2.61 20.89
CA SER A 86 -9.46 -2.19 20.15
C SER A 86 -9.04 -3.23 19.09
N TYR A 87 -7.86 -3.07 18.51
CA TYR A 87 -7.21 -4.07 17.67
C TYR A 87 -6.62 -5.20 18.53
N ALA A 88 -6.35 -6.36 17.92
CA ALA A 88 -5.77 -7.49 18.62
C ALA A 88 -4.34 -7.18 19.11
N GLY A 89 -3.96 -7.72 20.28
CA GLY A 89 -2.61 -7.59 20.83
C GLY A 89 -1.53 -8.12 19.88
N LEU A 90 -1.78 -9.22 19.17
CA LEU A 90 -0.85 -9.75 18.17
C LEU A 90 -0.58 -8.76 17.03
N PHE A 91 -1.59 -8.00 16.61
CA PHE A 91 -1.40 -6.93 15.62
C PHE A 91 -0.56 -5.81 16.16
N LYS A 92 -0.84 -5.36 17.38
CA LYS A 92 -0.01 -4.35 18.02
C LYS A 92 1.43 -4.82 18.18
N HIS A 93 1.63 -6.07 18.56
CA HIS A 93 2.96 -6.67 18.67
C HIS A 93 3.71 -6.66 17.33
N PHE A 94 3.07 -7.03 16.21
CA PHE A 94 3.66 -6.89 14.89
C PHE A 94 4.06 -5.45 14.57
N ILE A 95 3.15 -4.49 14.82
CA ILE A 95 3.40 -3.07 14.59
C ILE A 95 4.56 -2.55 15.46
N ASP A 96 4.72 -3.07 16.67
CA ASP A 96 5.80 -2.70 17.60
C ASP A 96 7.19 -3.16 17.17
N LEU A 97 7.28 -4.10 16.22
CA LEU A 97 8.55 -4.50 15.62
C LEU A 97 9.01 -3.54 14.52
N LEU A 98 8.13 -2.67 14.03
CA LEU A 98 8.43 -1.76 12.92
C LEU A 98 9.13 -0.50 13.43
N GLU A 99 10.11 -0.02 12.67
CA GLU A 99 10.77 1.25 12.94
C GLU A 99 9.78 2.43 12.87
N PRO A 100 9.92 3.48 13.69
CA PRO A 100 9.02 4.63 13.67
C PRO A 100 8.89 5.29 12.30
N THR A 101 9.91 5.18 11.46
CA THR A 101 9.95 5.76 10.11
C THR A 101 9.28 4.89 9.04
N ALA A 102 8.76 3.71 9.40
CA ALA A 102 8.29 2.67 8.47
C ALA A 102 7.20 3.14 7.49
N PHE A 103 6.35 4.09 7.90
CA PHE A 103 5.21 4.56 7.10
C PHE A 103 5.20 6.06 6.84
N ILE A 104 6.32 6.77 7.01
CA ILE A 104 6.39 8.21 6.78
C ILE A 104 5.87 8.52 5.38
N GLY A 105 4.84 9.38 5.30
CA GLY A 105 4.28 9.83 4.04
C GLY A 105 3.46 8.76 3.27
N LYS A 106 3.39 7.52 3.75
CA LYS A 106 2.65 6.44 3.07
C LYS A 106 1.15 6.69 3.16
N PRO A 107 0.40 6.66 2.04
CA PRO A 107 -1.05 6.75 2.07
C PRO A 107 -1.65 5.45 2.65
N VAL A 108 -2.48 5.59 3.69
CA VAL A 108 -3.07 4.46 4.41
C VAL A 108 -4.58 4.60 4.54
N LEU A 109 -5.34 3.64 4.04
CA LEU A 109 -6.76 3.52 4.35
C LEU A 109 -6.94 2.64 5.59
N LEU A 110 -7.62 3.19 6.60
CA LEU A 110 -7.89 2.49 7.86
C LEU A 110 -9.31 1.92 7.86
N ALA A 111 -9.40 0.63 8.15
CA ALA A 111 -10.64 -0.12 8.18
C ALA A 111 -10.75 -0.99 9.45
N ALA A 112 -11.98 -1.21 9.89
CA ALA A 112 -12.26 -2.15 10.97
C ALA A 112 -13.60 -2.86 10.79
N THR A 113 -13.73 -4.04 11.39
CA THR A 113 -14.99 -4.80 11.43
C THR A 113 -15.39 -5.14 12.86
N GLY A 114 -16.68 -5.12 13.18
CA GLY A 114 -17.17 -5.55 14.50
C GLY A 114 -18.56 -6.17 14.47
N GLY A 115 -18.99 -6.73 15.60
CA GLY A 115 -20.31 -7.35 15.75
C GLY A 115 -21.48 -6.35 15.77
N GLY A 116 -21.21 -5.06 15.96
CA GLY A 116 -22.20 -3.98 16.01
C GLY A 116 -21.52 -2.62 16.12
N ASP A 117 -22.27 -1.54 16.28
CA ASP A 117 -21.72 -0.18 16.08
C ASP A 117 -21.01 0.43 17.29
N ARG A 118 -21.11 -0.18 18.48
CA ARG A 118 -20.61 0.39 19.74
C ARG A 118 -19.11 0.69 19.74
N HIS A 119 -18.35 0.05 18.85
CA HIS A 119 -16.91 0.25 18.72
C HIS A 119 -16.50 0.92 17.40
N ALA A 120 -17.43 1.58 16.69
CA ALA A 120 -17.15 2.19 15.39
C ALA A 120 -15.99 3.20 15.43
N LEU A 121 -15.83 3.91 16.55
CA LEU A 121 -14.75 4.88 16.75
C LEU A 121 -13.35 4.28 16.95
N ILE A 122 -13.20 2.94 16.93
CA ILE A 122 -11.88 2.29 16.91
C ILE A 122 -10.98 2.84 15.80
N VAL A 123 -11.55 3.16 14.64
CA VAL A 123 -10.80 3.68 13.49
C VAL A 123 -10.13 5.00 13.86
N GLU A 124 -10.83 5.86 14.58
CA GLU A 124 -10.38 7.22 14.92
C GLU A 124 -9.57 7.29 16.22
N HIS A 125 -9.85 6.42 17.19
CA HIS A 125 -9.21 6.46 18.51
C HIS A 125 -8.16 5.39 18.75
N GLN A 126 -8.04 4.39 17.87
CA GLN A 126 -7.04 3.33 18.01
C GLN A 126 -6.16 3.24 16.77
N LEU A 127 -6.76 3.04 15.58
CA LEU A 127 -5.98 2.88 14.35
C LEU A 127 -5.34 4.21 13.90
N ARG A 128 -6.10 5.31 13.84
CA ARG A 128 -5.56 6.58 13.35
C ARG A 128 -4.41 7.11 14.21
N PRO A 129 -4.47 7.10 15.56
CA PRO A 129 -3.33 7.50 16.38
C PRO A 129 -2.13 6.58 16.20
N LEU A 130 -2.36 5.26 16.06
CA LEU A 130 -1.29 4.29 15.83
C LEU A 130 -0.54 4.55 14.51
N PHE A 131 -1.26 4.83 13.42
CA PHE A 131 -0.63 5.17 12.15
C PHE A 131 -0.12 6.62 12.09
N GLY A 132 -0.70 7.52 12.88
CA GLY A 132 -0.20 8.88 13.09
C GLY A 132 1.18 8.90 13.75
N PHE A 133 1.48 7.97 14.66
CA PHE A 133 2.83 7.79 15.23
C PHE A 133 3.89 7.54 14.15
N PHE A 134 3.56 6.80 13.09
CA PHE A 134 4.47 6.55 11.97
C PHE A 134 4.49 7.67 10.91
N GLU A 135 3.84 8.81 11.18
CA GLU A 135 3.63 9.92 10.23
C GLU A 135 3.03 9.47 8.89
N ALA A 136 2.17 8.44 8.96
CA ALA A 136 1.46 7.95 7.79
C ALA A 136 0.40 8.95 7.34
N ARG A 137 0.20 9.06 6.01
CA ARG A 137 -0.87 9.87 5.40
C ARG A 137 -2.17 9.08 5.43
N THR A 138 -2.75 8.93 6.62
CA THR A 138 -4.03 8.24 6.77
C THR A 138 -5.12 9.00 5.99
N LEU A 139 -5.89 8.27 5.19
CA LEU A 139 -6.99 8.87 4.43
C LEU A 139 -8.08 9.40 5.38
N ALA A 140 -8.75 10.47 4.98
CA ALA A 140 -9.75 11.13 5.82
C ALA A 140 -10.93 10.20 6.11
N THR A 141 -11.39 9.43 5.12
CA THR A 141 -12.49 8.48 5.31
C THR A 141 -11.98 7.18 5.92
N GLY A 142 -12.23 6.99 7.21
CA GLY A 142 -12.12 5.69 7.88
C GLY A 142 -13.30 4.78 7.56
N ILE A 143 -13.06 3.46 7.48
CA ILE A 143 -14.10 2.45 7.23
C ILE A 143 -14.36 1.64 8.49
N TYR A 144 -15.62 1.60 8.92
CA TYR A 144 -16.09 0.64 9.91
C TYR A 144 -17.27 -0.12 9.32
N ALA A 145 -17.21 -1.45 9.35
CA ALA A 145 -18.27 -2.32 8.87
C ALA A 145 -18.75 -3.25 9.99
N SER A 146 -20.05 -3.22 10.29
CA SER A 146 -20.66 -4.19 11.21
C SER A 146 -21.32 -5.34 10.44
N GLU A 147 -21.90 -6.31 11.14
CA GLU A 147 -22.45 -7.52 10.51
C GLU A 147 -23.50 -7.21 9.43
N ARG A 148 -24.30 -6.15 9.62
CA ARG A 148 -25.33 -5.71 8.67
C ARG A 148 -24.77 -5.20 7.33
N ASP A 149 -23.48 -4.86 7.30
CA ASP A 149 -22.83 -4.34 6.10
C ASP A 149 -22.35 -5.48 5.17
N PHE A 150 -22.60 -6.74 5.57
CA PHE A 150 -22.27 -7.92 4.79
C PHE A 150 -23.54 -8.73 4.47
N VAL A 151 -23.70 -9.09 3.19
CA VAL A 151 -24.61 -10.12 2.69
C VAL A 151 -23.90 -11.46 2.72
N ASP A 152 -24.58 -12.53 3.13
CA ASP A 152 -24.02 -13.88 3.23
C ASP A 152 -22.68 -13.96 3.99
N GLN A 153 -22.53 -13.09 5.01
CA GLN A 153 -21.35 -12.95 5.88
C GLN A 153 -20.07 -12.41 5.23
N THR A 154 -19.95 -12.30 3.90
CA THR A 154 -18.71 -11.85 3.26
C THR A 154 -18.91 -10.84 2.12
N SER A 155 -20.08 -10.78 1.50
CA SER A 155 -20.33 -9.86 0.38
C SER A 155 -20.66 -8.46 0.88
N VAL A 156 -19.96 -7.43 0.42
CA VAL A 156 -20.19 -6.04 0.84
C VAL A 156 -21.56 -5.53 0.38
N SER A 157 -22.34 -4.92 1.29
CA SER A 157 -23.63 -4.32 0.97
C SER A 157 -23.49 -3.10 0.04
N PRO A 158 -24.53 -2.73 -0.74
CA PRO A 158 -24.48 -1.54 -1.60
C PRO A 158 -24.15 -0.24 -0.84
N THR A 159 -24.74 -0.06 0.34
CA THR A 159 -24.47 1.12 1.19
C THR A 159 -23.01 1.21 1.63
N LEU A 160 -22.41 0.06 1.98
CA LEU A 160 -20.99 0.03 2.31
C LEU A 160 -20.14 0.27 1.05
N ALA A 161 -20.51 -0.30 -0.11
CA ALA A 161 -19.81 -0.10 -1.37
C ALA A 161 -19.63 1.39 -1.73
N ASP A 162 -20.70 2.20 -1.64
CA ASP A 162 -20.61 3.65 -1.90
C ASP A 162 -19.62 4.36 -0.98
N ARG A 163 -19.53 3.90 0.29
CA ARG A 163 -18.57 4.43 1.26
C ARG A 163 -17.15 3.99 0.93
N LEU A 164 -16.96 2.76 0.45
CA LEU A 164 -15.66 2.28 -0.02
C LEU A 164 -15.20 3.13 -1.21
N ASP A 165 -16.05 3.37 -2.19
CA ASP A 165 -15.69 4.12 -3.40
C ASP A 165 -15.26 5.56 -3.07
N ARG A 166 -15.95 6.23 -2.13
CA ARG A 166 -15.51 7.54 -1.61
C ARG A 166 -14.14 7.49 -0.95
N ALA A 167 -13.87 6.49 -0.13
CA ALA A 167 -12.57 6.34 0.53
C ALA A 167 -11.45 6.02 -0.47
N ILE A 168 -11.73 5.14 -1.44
CA ILE A 168 -10.78 4.75 -2.49
C ILE A 168 -10.46 5.94 -3.39
N GLY A 169 -11.42 6.80 -3.69
CA GLY A 169 -11.19 8.05 -4.44
C GLY A 169 -10.16 8.97 -3.79
N GLN A 170 -9.98 8.91 -2.46
CA GLN A 170 -8.97 9.72 -1.75
C GLN A 170 -7.53 9.25 -1.98
N PHE A 171 -7.33 8.07 -2.60
CA PHE A 171 -6.00 7.66 -3.06
C PHE A 171 -5.53 8.39 -4.33
N ALA A 172 -6.41 9.10 -5.03
CA ALA A 172 -6.09 9.72 -6.32
C ALA A 172 -4.81 10.58 -6.34
N PRO A 173 -4.53 11.43 -5.33
CA PRO A 173 -3.30 12.23 -5.29
C PRO A 173 -2.01 11.40 -5.24
N TYR A 174 -2.09 10.14 -4.83
CA TYR A 174 -0.94 9.27 -4.60
C TYR A 174 -0.77 8.21 -5.69
N LEU A 175 -1.87 7.69 -6.25
CA LEU A 175 -1.84 6.56 -7.18
C LEU A 175 -2.10 6.95 -8.65
N ALA A 176 -2.76 8.07 -8.91
CA ALA A 176 -3.11 8.49 -10.27
C ALA A 176 -1.93 9.11 -11.06
N SER A 177 -0.92 9.64 -10.36
CA SER A 177 0.19 10.38 -10.96
C SER A 177 1.27 9.51 -11.60
N ARG A 178 1.48 8.28 -11.13
CA ARG A 178 2.56 7.40 -11.63
C ARG A 178 2.39 6.96 -13.08
N THR A 179 1.17 6.92 -13.61
CA THR A 179 0.94 6.63 -15.04
C THR A 179 1.46 7.77 -15.93
N ARG A 180 1.48 9.02 -15.41
CA ARG A 180 1.92 10.19 -16.17
C ARG A 180 3.45 10.32 -16.19
N ASP A 181 4.13 10.03 -15.07
CA ASP A 181 5.60 10.09 -15.00
C ASP A 181 6.29 8.94 -15.76
N GLN A 182 5.70 7.74 -15.80
CA GLN A 182 6.22 6.63 -16.62
C GLN A 182 6.08 6.88 -18.13
N LEU A 183 5.01 7.53 -18.57
CA LEU A 183 4.85 7.92 -19.98
C LEU A 183 5.85 9.00 -20.41
N VAL A 184 6.21 9.93 -19.50
CA VAL A 184 7.22 10.96 -19.78
C VAL A 184 8.64 10.37 -19.79
N SER A 185 8.95 9.42 -18.90
CA SER A 185 10.26 8.75 -18.90
C SER A 185 10.48 7.84 -20.10
N ASP A 186 9.41 7.22 -20.61
CA ASP A 186 9.48 6.38 -21.82
C ASP A 186 9.48 7.22 -23.12
N SER A 187 8.96 8.46 -23.10
CA SER A 187 9.00 9.37 -24.25
C SER A 187 10.32 10.12 -24.43
N ASP A 188 11.12 10.25 -23.36
CA ASP A 188 12.44 10.90 -23.38
C ASP A 188 13.61 9.93 -23.65
N ALA A 189 13.32 8.65 -23.94
CA ALA A 189 14.33 7.72 -24.42
C ALA A 189 14.85 8.21 -25.79
N PRO A 190 16.17 8.47 -25.96
CA PRO A 190 16.69 8.93 -27.25
C PRO A 190 16.42 7.87 -28.31
N GLN A 191 15.60 8.22 -29.31
CA GLN A 191 15.40 7.40 -30.50
C GLN A 191 16.76 7.23 -31.17
N ALA A 192 17.31 6.01 -31.07
CA ALA A 192 18.53 5.65 -31.77
C ALA A 192 18.24 5.66 -33.27
N ASP A 193 18.74 6.68 -33.96
CA ASP A 193 18.73 6.78 -35.42
C ASP A 193 19.38 5.55 -36.05
N ILE A 194 18.56 4.75 -36.73
CA ILE A 194 19.00 3.65 -37.57
C ILE A 194 19.50 4.22 -38.91
N ALA A 195 20.84 4.29 -39.00
CA ALA A 195 21.74 4.09 -40.14
C ALA A 195 21.51 4.84 -41.47
N ILE A 196 22.60 5.40 -42.04
CA ILE A 196 23.23 4.90 -43.28
C ILE A 196 24.63 5.52 -43.41
N ALA A 197 25.64 4.66 -43.43
CA ALA A 197 27.00 5.00 -43.82
C ALA A 197 27.11 5.06 -45.34
N ARG A 198 27.52 6.20 -45.92
CA ARG A 198 28.23 6.27 -47.21
C ARG A 198 29.15 7.50 -47.29
N GLY A 199 30.44 7.24 -47.54
CA GLY A 199 31.22 8.04 -48.50
C GLY A 199 32.16 9.13 -47.95
N ARG A 200 33.44 8.77 -47.86
CA ARG A 200 34.67 9.60 -47.92
C ARG A 200 34.52 11.02 -48.49
N TRP A 201 35.18 12.00 -47.85
CA TRP A 201 36.15 12.90 -48.52
C TRP A 201 37.08 13.57 -47.49
N ARG A 202 38.39 13.57 -47.78
CA ARG A 202 39.44 14.29 -47.06
C ARG A 202 39.57 15.70 -47.64
N ALA A 203 39.76 16.73 -46.81
CA ALA A 203 40.72 17.80 -47.09
C ALA A 203 41.03 18.60 -45.82
N SER A 204 42.32 18.84 -45.62
CA SER A 204 42.93 19.73 -44.64
C SER A 204 42.50 21.19 -44.85
N ASN A 205 42.43 21.97 -43.77
CA ASN A 205 43.26 23.17 -43.70
C ASN A 205 43.52 23.64 -42.28
N ARG A 206 44.81 23.83 -42.02
CA ARG A 206 45.41 24.45 -40.85
C ARG A 206 45.51 25.94 -41.19
N VAL A 207 44.86 26.82 -40.42
CA VAL A 207 45.25 28.23 -40.35
C VAL A 207 45.27 28.67 -38.89
N SER A 208 46.47 29.03 -38.47
CA SER A 208 46.85 29.72 -37.24
C SER A 208 46.20 31.10 -37.16
N ASN A 209 45.83 31.52 -35.95
CA ASN A 209 46.15 32.83 -35.34
C ASN A 209 45.70 32.75 -33.87
N ALA A 210 46.59 32.70 -32.88
CA ALA A 210 47.41 33.79 -32.35
C ALA A 210 46.57 34.96 -31.81
N ASN A 211 46.52 35.03 -30.46
CA ASN A 211 46.38 36.19 -29.56
C ASN A 211 45.59 37.43 -30.01
N LEU A 212 44.69 37.88 -29.12
CA LEU A 212 44.79 39.15 -28.38
C LEU A 212 43.56 39.28 -27.45
N GLY A 213 43.80 39.49 -26.15
CA GLY A 213 42.79 39.74 -25.13
C GLY A 213 43.20 39.22 -23.76
#